data_AF-A0A1V3J883-F1
#
_entry.id   AF-A0A1V3J883-F1
#
_cell.length_a   1.000
_cell.length_b   1.000
_cell.length_c   1.000
_cell.angle_alpha   90.00
_cell.angle_beta   90.00
_cell.angle_gamma   90.00
#
_symmetry.space_group_name_H-M   'P 1'
#
loop_
_entity.id
_entity.type
_entity.pdbx_description
1 polymer ?
#
loop_
_entity_poly.entity_id
_entity_poly.type
_entity_poly.pdbx_seq_one_letter_code
_entity_poly.pdbx_strand_id
1 'polypeptide(L)'
;MNEIHISLPYSFFAELFGKYIHDNFNHRKPNRLRAIEQVKKYWLLLDSEQREFIIKQATKQARYYDEFKELLDWIEVRRNQYQPTPQPLNAFVELPVVKQNREN
;
A
#
# COMPACT_ATOMS: atom_id res chain seq x y z
N MET A 1 12.65 -4.48 -18.54
CA MET A 1 12.11 -5.61 -17.75
C MET A 1 10.76 -5.93 -18.32
N ASN A 2 10.46 -7.20 -18.62
CA ASN A 2 9.12 -7.60 -19.03
C ASN A 2 8.23 -7.58 -17.79
N GLU A 3 7.16 -6.78 -17.82
CA GLU A 3 6.20 -6.70 -16.72
C GLU A 3 5.05 -7.68 -16.96
N ILE A 4 4.60 -8.34 -15.90
CA ILE A 4 3.40 -9.17 -15.90
C ILE A 4 2.35 -8.44 -15.08
N HIS A 5 1.22 -8.10 -15.70
CA HIS A 5 0.09 -7.47 -15.02
C HIS A 5 -0.84 -8.56 -14.50
N ILE A 6 -0.97 -8.64 -13.17
CA ILE A 6 -1.88 -9.56 -12.49
C ILE A 6 -2.87 -8.76 -11.63
N SER A 7 -4.14 -9.20 -11.61
CA SER A 7 -5.13 -8.73 -10.65
C SER A 7 -5.07 -9.63 -9.42
N LEU A 8 -4.90 -9.04 -8.23
CA LEU A 8 -4.88 -9.78 -6.98
C LEU A 8 -5.73 -9.09 -5.91
N PRO A 9 -6.39 -9.86 -5.02
CA PRO A 9 -7.04 -9.29 -3.84
C PRO A 9 -6.03 -8.51 -2.99
N TYR A 10 -6.46 -7.37 -2.47
CA TYR A 10 -5.59 -6.52 -1.65
C TYR A 10 -5.07 -7.27 -0.40
N SER A 11 -5.90 -8.10 0.23
CA SER A 11 -5.48 -8.91 1.39
C SER A 11 -4.30 -9.83 1.04
N PHE A 12 -4.35 -10.48 -0.12
CA PHE A 12 -3.26 -11.34 -0.59
C PHE A 12 -2.02 -10.53 -0.98
N PHE A 13 -2.20 -9.34 -1.58
CA PHE A 13 -1.12 -8.40 -1.81
C PHE A 13 -0.41 -8.03 -0.51
N ALA A 14 -1.17 -7.61 0.50
CA ALA A 14 -0.67 -7.16 1.79
C ALA A 14 0.12 -8.27 2.51
N GLU A 15 -0.37 -9.50 2.46
CA GLU A 15 0.35 -10.67 3.01
C GLU A 15 1.68 -10.91 2.29
N LEU A 16 1.68 -11.00 0.96
CA LEU A 16 2.89 -11.22 0.17
C LEU A 16 3.89 -10.09 0.33
N PHE A 17 3.39 -8.85 0.34
CA PHE A 17 4.21 -7.66 0.48
C PHE A 17 4.84 -7.58 1.87
N GLY A 18 4.06 -7.78 2.93
CA GLY A 18 4.54 -7.84 4.31
C GLY A 18 5.62 -8.90 4.48
N LYS A 19 5.42 -10.11 3.93
CA LYS A 19 6.42 -11.18 3.94
C LYS A 19 7.68 -10.78 3.17
N TYR A 20 7.53 -10.22 1.98
CA TYR A 20 8.66 -9.74 1.17
C TYR A 20 9.50 -8.70 1.92
N ILE A 21 8.85 -7.74 2.60
CA ILE A 21 9.54 -6.75 3.43
C ILE A 21 10.23 -7.40 4.62
N HIS A 22 9.54 -8.25 5.37
CA HIS A 22 10.11 -8.98 6.50
C HIS A 22 11.41 -9.68 6.12
N ASP A 23 11.38 -10.44 5.04
CA ASP A 23 12.52 -11.24 4.62
C ASP A 23 13.65 -10.32 4.14
N ASN A 24 13.37 -9.40 3.22
CA ASN A 24 14.44 -8.62 2.55
C ASN A 24 15.03 -7.51 3.42
N PHE A 25 14.32 -6.99 4.43
CA PHE A 25 14.90 -6.03 5.36
C PHE A 25 16.00 -6.65 6.23
N ASN A 26 15.93 -7.95 6.49
CA ASN A 26 16.94 -8.70 7.24
C ASN A 26 18.11 -9.19 6.37
N HIS A 27 18.05 -9.02 5.05
CA HIS A 27 19.10 -9.46 4.13
C HIS A 27 20.16 -8.39 3.89
N ARG A 28 21.30 -8.81 3.31
CA ARG A 28 22.37 -7.92 2.85
C ARG A 28 21.97 -7.18 1.56
N LYS A 29 22.77 -6.19 1.18
CA LYS A 29 22.68 -5.59 -0.17
C LYS A 29 22.86 -6.67 -1.25
N PRO A 30 22.16 -6.58 -2.40
CA PRO A 30 21.30 -5.48 -2.83
C PRO A 30 19.82 -5.60 -2.39
N ASN A 31 19.43 -6.75 -1.81
CA ASN A 31 18.03 -7.09 -1.52
C ASN A 31 17.32 -6.05 -0.67
N ARG A 32 18.00 -5.55 0.37
CA ARG A 32 17.48 -4.48 1.23
C ARG A 32 17.14 -3.20 0.45
N LEU A 33 18.02 -2.75 -0.43
CA LEU A 33 17.81 -1.53 -1.21
C LEU A 33 16.61 -1.69 -2.14
N ARG A 34 16.51 -2.86 -2.80
CA ARG A 34 15.35 -3.20 -3.63
C ARG A 34 14.06 -3.21 -2.81
N ALA A 35 14.09 -3.71 -1.57
CA ALA A 35 12.92 -3.70 -0.70
C ALA A 35 12.51 -2.28 -0.29
N ILE A 36 13.47 -1.41 0.03
CA ILE A 36 13.23 0.01 0.31
C ILE A 36 12.57 0.69 -0.90
N GLU A 37 13.03 0.40 -2.12
CA GLU A 37 12.41 0.90 -3.36
C GLU A 37 10.97 0.41 -3.52
N GLN A 38 10.68 -0.86 -3.22
CA GLN A 38 9.31 -1.37 -3.28
C GLN A 38 8.39 -0.70 -2.24
N VAL A 39 8.88 -0.44 -1.02
CA VAL A 39 8.14 0.36 -0.02
C VAL A 39 7.78 1.72 -0.58
N LYS A 40 8.75 2.44 -1.13
CA LYS A 40 8.51 3.77 -1.71
C LYS A 40 7.52 3.72 -2.86
N LYS A 41 7.62 2.71 -3.73
CA LYS A 41 6.74 2.52 -4.89
C LYS A 41 5.28 2.27 -4.50
N TYR A 42 5.05 1.43 -3.49
CA TYR A 42 3.71 0.96 -3.14
C TYR A 42 3.11 1.62 -1.89
N TRP A 43 3.82 2.55 -1.24
CA TRP A 43 3.41 3.20 0.00
C TRP A 43 1.94 3.67 0.02
N LEU A 44 1.48 4.30 -1.07
CA LEU A 44 0.13 4.86 -1.14
C LEU A 44 -0.98 3.80 -1.18
N LEU A 45 -0.66 2.57 -1.60
CA LEU A 45 -1.61 1.45 -1.62
C LEU A 45 -1.77 0.79 -0.25
N LEU A 46 -0.86 1.03 0.68
CA LEU A 46 -0.84 0.37 1.97
C LEU A 46 -1.84 1.01 2.93
N ASP A 47 -2.60 0.16 3.61
CA ASP A 47 -3.40 0.53 4.77
C ASP A 47 -2.54 0.89 5.99
N SER A 48 -3.19 1.30 7.08
CA SER A 48 -2.52 1.68 8.32
C SER A 48 -1.73 0.55 8.97
N GLU A 49 -2.22 -0.69 8.92
CA GLU A 49 -1.58 -1.85 9.54
C GLU A 49 -0.27 -2.20 8.83
N GLN A 50 -0.29 -2.24 7.50
CA GLN A 50 0.90 -2.48 6.69
C GLN A 50 1.94 -1.38 6.86
N ARG A 51 1.50 -0.11 6.92
CA ARG A 51 2.41 1.02 7.18
C ARG A 51 3.07 0.91 8.55
N GLU A 52 2.31 0.59 9.59
CA GLU A 52 2.85 0.40 10.94
C GLU A 52 3.84 -0.77 10.99
N PHE A 53 3.51 -1.89 10.34
CA PHE A 53 4.40 -3.03 10.21
C PHE A 53 5.75 -2.62 9.58
N ILE A 54 5.72 -1.90 8.46
CA ILE A 54 6.94 -1.44 7.77
C ILE A 54 7.76 -0.49 8.64
N ILE A 55 7.12 0.48 9.30
CA ILE A 55 7.79 1.41 10.22
C ILE A 55 8.49 0.63 11.34
N LYS A 56 7.82 -0.38 11.90
CA LYS A 56 8.39 -1.25 12.94
C LYS A 56 9.61 -2.03 12.42
N GLN A 57 9.56 -2.59 11.22
CA GLN A 57 10.70 -3.30 10.64
C GLN A 57 11.86 -2.34 10.30
N ALA A 58 11.58 -1.19 9.70
CA ALA A 58 12.58 -0.17 9.37
C ALA A 58 13.28 0.37 10.63
N THR A 59 12.51 0.68 11.69
CA THR A 59 13.03 1.16 12.98
C THR A 59 14.02 0.16 13.61
N LYS A 60 13.74 -1.15 13.52
CA LYS A 60 14.67 -2.17 14.01
C LYS A 60 16.00 -2.13 13.26
N GLN A 61 15.95 -1.96 11.94
CA GLN A 61 17.12 -2.02 11.08
C GLN A 61 17.91 -0.70 11.02
N ALA A 62 17.27 0.44 11.28
CA ALA A 62 17.91 1.76 11.32
C ALA A 62 19.02 1.88 12.38
N ARG A 63 19.06 0.96 13.34
CA ARG A 63 20.16 0.82 14.31
C ARG A 63 21.48 0.39 13.65
N TYR A 64 21.40 -0.30 12.51
CA TYR A 64 22.54 -0.95 11.87
C TYR A 64 22.88 -0.35 10.51
N TYR A 65 21.90 0.25 9.82
CA TYR A 65 22.06 0.69 8.43
C TYR A 65 21.39 2.04 8.18
N ASP A 66 22.13 2.97 7.58
CA ASP A 66 21.68 4.36 7.37
C ASP A 66 20.56 4.46 6.33
N GLU A 67 20.50 3.55 5.35
CA GLU A 67 19.41 3.55 4.36
C GLU A 67 18.01 3.38 4.99
N PHE A 68 17.92 2.79 6.18
CA PHE A 68 16.65 2.71 6.91
C PHE A 68 16.33 3.98 7.69
N LYS A 69 17.33 4.77 8.11
CA LYS A 69 17.10 6.12 8.65
C LYS A 69 16.53 7.02 7.56
N GLU A 70 17.13 6.98 6.37
CA GLU A 70 16.64 7.70 5.19
C GLU A 70 15.23 7.26 4.79
N LEU A 71 14.91 5.95 4.90
CA LEU A 71 13.55 5.47 4.67
C LEU A 71 12.57 6.05 5.70
N LEU A 72 12.92 6.06 6.99
CA LEU A 72 12.07 6.60 8.04
C LEU A 72 11.82 8.10 7.86
N ASP A 73 12.85 8.87 7.53
CA ASP A 73 12.72 10.30 7.20
C ASP A 73 11.79 10.52 6.00
N TRP A 74 11.92 9.67 4.97
CA TRP A 74 11.04 9.72 3.80
C TRP A 74 9.58 9.39 4.16
N ILE A 75 9.37 8.42 5.06
CA ILE A 75 8.05 8.02 5.56
C ILE A 75 7.41 9.14 6.37
N GLU A 76 8.14 9.82 7.24
CA GLU A 76 7.60 10.85 8.13
C GLU A 76 6.91 11.97 7.34
N VAL A 77 7.52 12.41 6.24
CA VAL A 77 6.96 13.43 5.34
C VAL A 77 5.70 12.93 4.58
N ARG A 78 5.50 11.61 4.49
CA ARG A 78 4.44 10.98 3.66
C ARG A 78 3.45 10.15 4.47
N ARG A 79 3.55 10.17 5.80
CA ARG A 79 2.80 9.30 6.69
C ARG A 79 1.28 9.47 6.51
N ASN A 80 0.86 10.71 6.31
CA ASN A 80 -0.54 11.10 6.15
C ASN A 80 -0.99 11.17 4.68
N GLN A 81 -0.16 10.73 3.73
CA GLN A 81 -0.57 10.66 2.33
C GLN A 81 -1.39 9.41 2.10
N TYR A 82 -2.59 9.57 1.57
CA TYR A 82 -3.46 8.48 1.17
C TYR A 82 -3.74 8.62 -0.32
N GLN A 83 -3.80 7.50 -1.01
CA GLN A 83 -4.39 7.52 -2.34
C GLN A 83 -5.87 7.87 -2.18
N PRO A 84 -6.43 8.80 -2.96
CA PRO A 84 -7.87 9.01 -2.99
C PRO A 84 -8.52 7.67 -3.30
N THR A 85 -9.35 7.15 -2.40
CA THR A 85 -10.17 5.98 -2.69
C THR A 85 -11.01 6.32 -3.92
N PRO A 86 -10.94 5.55 -5.02
CA PRO A 86 -11.87 5.73 -6.13
C PRO A 86 -13.27 5.62 -5.55
N GLN A 87 -14.05 6.71 -5.63
CA GLN A 87 -15.45 6.65 -5.25
C GLN A 87 -16.09 5.56 -6.13
N PRO A 88 -16.84 4.61 -5.54
CA PRO A 88 -17.52 3.62 -6.36
C PRO A 88 -18.44 4.37 -7.32
N LEU A 89 -18.30 4.10 -8.63
CA LEU A 89 -19.14 4.68 -9.70
C LEU A 89 -20.65 4.48 -9.46
N ASN A 90 -21.02 3.58 -8.55
CA ASN A 90 -22.39 3.18 -8.25
C ASN A 90 -23.05 3.94 -7.09
N ALA A 91 -22.42 4.98 -6.52
CA ALA A 91 -23.03 5.74 -5.42
C ALA A 91 -24.21 6.64 -5.83
N PHE A 92 -24.45 6.84 -7.14
CA PHE A 92 -25.51 7.74 -7.65
C PHE A 92 -26.20 7.23 -8.92
N VAL A 93 -26.49 5.93 -9.02
CA VAL A 93 -27.59 5.52 -9.91
C VAL A 93 -28.87 5.60 -9.09
N GLU A 94 -29.43 6.81 -8.98
CA GLU A 94 -30.85 6.94 -8.67
C GLU A 94 -31.60 6.20 -9.79
N LEU A 95 -32.07 4.99 -9.49
CA LEU A 95 -32.97 4.28 -10.39
C LEU A 95 -34.18 5.21 -10.61
N PRO A 96 -34.58 5.51 -11.86
CA PRO A 96 -35.74 6.34 -12.08
C PRO A 96 -36.95 5.65 -11.44
N VAL A 97 -37.52 6.28 -10.42
CA VAL A 97 -38.77 5.83 -9.82
C VAL A 97 -39.86 6.04 -10.86
N VAL A 98 -40.21 4.97 -11.57
CA VAL A 98 -41.36 4.95 -12.47
C VAL A 98 -42.60 5.14 -11.61
N LYS A 99 -43.17 6.35 -11.62
CA LYS A 99 -44.50 6.59 -11.06
C LYS A 99 -45.50 5.84 -11.92
N GLN A 100 -46.02 4.72 -11.41
CA GLN A 100 -47.20 4.11 -11.97
C GLN A 100 -48.38 5.03 -11.68
N ASN A 101 -48.81 5.79 -12.69
CA ASN A 101 -50.10 6.46 -12.66
C ASN A 101 -51.17 5.36 -12.61
N ARG A 102 -51.79 5.17 -11.43
CA ARG A 102 -53.05 4.44 -11.33
C ARG A 102 -54.14 5.41 -11.74
N GLU A 103 -54.56 5.31 -13.00
CA GLU A 103 -55.87 5.80 -13.42
C GLU A 103 -56.94 4.86 -12.86
N ASN A 104 -57.90 5.43 -12.13
CA ASN A 104 -59.28 5.00 -12.01
C ASN A 104 -60.10 6.12 -11.37
#